data_AF-A0A959GPP3-F1
#
_entry.id   AF-A0A959GPP3-F1
#
_cell.length_a   1.000
_cell.length_b   1.000
_cell.length_c   1.000
_cell.angle_alpha   90.00
_cell.angle_beta   90.00
_cell.angle_gamma   90.00
#
_symmetry.space_group_name_H-M   'P 1'
#
loop_
_entity.id
_entity.type
_entity.pdbx_description
1 polymer ?
#
loop_
_entity_poly.entity_id
_entity_poly.type
_entity_poly.pdbx_seq_one_letter_code
_entity_poly.pdbx_strand_id
1 'polypeptide(L)'
;MKKKGLERITIILGLLLIAGAVQSKHIIGGVMTYECLGNERYEFTLKVYRDCNCTECADFDDTAFIAVYNCSGTGCNSQSQNTPFLRINADLLSVNPVTAPDYPCLIPPDVCVQEGLYRFQATLPLSNLSYHISYQRCCRNVTISNILDPENTGATHSIEITPRAQQLCNSSPVFDEFPPTVICAGAPLEFDHSAT
;
A
#
# COMPACT_ATOMS: atom_id res chain seq x y z
N MET A 1 10.41 -13.64 54.64
CA MET A 1 10.87 -13.82 53.24
C MET A 1 9.75 -14.12 52.22
N LYS A 2 8.45 -14.13 52.56
CA LYS A 2 7.35 -14.50 51.64
C LYS A 2 6.69 -13.34 50.82
N LYS A 3 6.81 -12.08 51.25
CA LYS A 3 6.09 -10.94 50.61
C LYS A 3 6.57 -10.58 49.20
N LYS A 4 7.88 -10.69 48.92
CA LYS A 4 8.47 -10.32 47.62
C LYS A 4 8.01 -11.21 46.45
N GLY A 5 7.53 -12.42 46.71
CA GLY A 5 7.01 -13.32 45.68
C GLY A 5 5.59 -12.96 45.23
N LEU A 6 4.76 -12.51 46.17
CA LEU A 6 3.36 -12.16 45.89
C LEU A 6 3.27 -10.87 45.05
N GLU A 7 4.07 -9.85 45.35
CA GLU A 7 4.12 -8.60 44.57
C GLU A 7 4.57 -8.84 43.11
N ARG A 8 5.50 -9.77 42.89
CA ARG A 8 5.94 -10.14 41.53
C ARG A 8 4.84 -10.87 40.74
N ILE A 9 4.07 -11.72 41.40
CA ILE A 9 2.93 -12.42 40.78
C ILE A 9 1.84 -11.42 40.40
N THR A 10 1.53 -10.45 41.26
CA THR A 10 0.52 -9.41 40.97
C THR A 10 0.94 -8.52 39.79
N ILE A 11 2.23 -8.17 39.68
CA ILE A 11 2.76 -7.39 38.56
C ILE A 11 2.67 -8.19 37.24
N ILE A 12 3.05 -9.48 37.25
CA ILE A 12 2.96 -10.35 36.06
C ILE A 12 1.50 -10.55 35.63
N LEU A 13 0.58 -10.77 36.57
CA LEU A 13 -0.84 -10.93 36.27
C LEU A 13 -1.46 -9.62 35.76
N GLY A 14 -1.01 -8.46 36.27
CA GLY A 14 -1.39 -7.15 35.77
C GLY A 14 -0.89 -6.87 34.34
N LEU A 15 0.34 -7.29 34.01
CA LEU A 15 0.90 -7.18 32.65
C LEU A 15 0.18 -8.08 31.64
N LEU A 16 -0.26 -9.28 32.04
CA LEU A 16 -1.05 -10.19 31.20
C LEU A 16 -2.48 -9.67 30.91
N LEU A 17 -3.05 -8.85 31.79
CA LEU A 17 -4.37 -8.23 31.62
C LEU A 17 -4.34 -6.98 30.73
N ILE A 18 -3.16 -6.43 30.44
CA ILE A 18 -2.97 -5.27 29.55
C ILE A 18 -2.59 -5.71 28.12
N ALA A 19 -2.42 -7.01 27.88
CA ALA A 19 -2.27 -7.58 26.55
C ALA A 19 -3.63 -7.56 25.82
N GLY A 20 -4.05 -6.38 25.35
CA GLY A 20 -5.13 -6.28 24.37
C GLY A 20 -4.77 -7.06 23.12
N ALA A 21 -5.77 -7.70 22.51
CA ALA A 21 -5.60 -8.28 21.18
C ALA A 21 -5.22 -7.16 20.20
N VAL A 22 -3.97 -7.15 19.75
CA VAL A 22 -3.55 -6.30 18.64
C VAL A 22 -3.96 -7.06 17.38
N GLN A 23 -4.98 -6.56 16.68
CA GLN A 23 -5.34 -7.10 15.38
C GLN A 23 -4.51 -6.39 14.30
N SER A 24 -3.73 -7.15 13.56
CA SER A 24 -3.20 -6.72 12.26
C SER A 24 -4.24 -7.07 11.18
N LYS A 25 -4.36 -6.22 10.17
CA LYS A 25 -5.43 -6.31 9.16
C LYS A 25 -4.87 -5.89 7.78
N HIS A 26 -5.37 -6.45 6.66
CA HIS A 26 -4.52 -6.63 5.47
C HIS A 26 -5.01 -6.11 4.11
N ILE A 27 -4.05 -5.54 3.37
CA ILE A 27 -4.09 -5.16 1.95
C ILE A 27 -3.35 -6.23 1.13
N ILE A 28 -3.93 -6.71 0.03
CA ILE A 28 -3.31 -7.72 -0.84
C ILE A 28 -2.36 -7.09 -1.87
N GLY A 29 -2.57 -5.82 -2.23
CA GLY A 29 -1.70 -5.10 -3.16
C GLY A 29 -2.13 -3.65 -3.36
N GLY A 30 -1.45 -2.97 -4.27
CA GLY A 30 -1.77 -1.59 -4.62
C GLY A 30 -0.87 -1.08 -5.73
N VAL A 31 -1.37 -0.09 -6.45
CA VAL A 31 -0.68 0.58 -7.56
C VAL A 31 -0.86 2.09 -7.43
N MET A 32 0.21 2.83 -7.74
CA MET A 32 0.21 4.28 -7.77
C MET A 32 0.61 4.75 -9.16
N THR A 33 -0.17 5.64 -9.75
CA THR A 33 0.09 6.28 -11.05
C THR A 33 -0.02 7.79 -10.90
N TYR A 34 0.54 8.52 -11.86
CA TYR A 34 0.40 9.97 -11.96
C TYR A 34 0.23 10.44 -13.41
N GLU A 35 -0.52 11.52 -13.56
CA GLU A 35 -0.67 12.27 -14.79
C GLU A 35 -0.13 13.69 -14.59
N CYS A 36 0.68 14.17 -15.53
CA CYS A 36 1.12 15.57 -15.54
C CYS A 36 0.01 16.45 -16.16
N LEU A 37 -0.54 17.37 -15.36
CA LEU A 37 -1.58 18.31 -15.78
C LEU A 37 -1.01 19.62 -16.37
N GLY A 38 0.32 19.73 -16.43
CA GLY A 38 1.03 20.94 -16.79
C GLY A 38 1.08 21.99 -15.68
N ASN A 39 1.92 23.01 -15.87
CA ASN A 39 2.17 24.08 -14.88
C ASN A 39 2.53 23.52 -13.49
N GLU A 40 3.44 22.55 -13.46
CA GLU A 40 3.93 21.91 -12.21
C GLU A 40 2.86 21.15 -11.41
N ARG A 41 1.66 20.95 -11.98
CA ARG A 41 0.57 20.22 -11.35
C ARG A 41 0.51 18.78 -11.84
N TYR A 42 0.29 17.88 -10.89
CA TYR A 42 0.17 16.46 -11.13
C TYR A 42 -1.06 15.92 -10.43
N GLU A 43 -1.78 15.02 -11.09
CA GLU A 43 -2.83 14.21 -10.48
C GLU A 43 -2.30 12.82 -10.22
N PHE A 44 -2.44 12.34 -8.99
CA PHE A 44 -2.03 11.02 -8.58
C PHE A 44 -3.26 10.17 -8.34
N THR A 45 -3.19 8.92 -8.79
CA THR A 45 -4.18 7.89 -8.48
C THR A 45 -3.49 6.77 -7.71
N LEU A 46 -3.98 6.50 -6.50
CA LEU A 46 -3.60 5.35 -5.70
C LEU A 46 -4.78 4.40 -5.64
N LYS A 47 -4.55 3.15 -6.03
CA LYS A 47 -5.51 2.05 -5.92
C LYS A 47 -4.95 1.04 -4.95
N VAL A 48 -5.74 0.67 -3.96
CA VAL A 48 -5.38 -0.30 -2.92
C VAL A 48 -6.34 -1.47 -3.01
N TYR A 49 -5.85 -2.70 -2.92
CA TYR A 49 -6.66 -3.90 -3.09
C TYR A 49 -6.73 -4.72 -1.81
N ARG A 50 -7.91 -5.26 -1.49
CA ARG A 50 -8.11 -6.19 -0.36
C ARG A 50 -9.05 -7.33 -0.72
N ASP A 51 -8.95 -8.42 0.03
CA ASP A 51 -9.89 -9.56 -0.04
C ASP A 51 -11.21 -9.18 0.66
N CYS A 52 -12.37 -9.38 0.00
CA CYS A 52 -13.68 -9.07 0.57
C CYS A 52 -14.14 -10.07 1.62
N ASN A 53 -13.79 -11.35 1.43
CA ASN A 53 -14.28 -12.48 2.23
C ASN A 53 -13.45 -12.68 3.51
N CYS A 54 -12.45 -11.82 3.69
CA CYS A 54 -11.59 -11.84 4.83
C CYS A 54 -12.27 -11.24 6.06
N THR A 55 -12.53 -12.08 7.05
CA THR A 55 -13.16 -11.71 8.33
C THR A 55 -12.26 -10.84 9.23
N GLU A 56 -10.96 -10.75 8.94
CA GLU A 56 -9.97 -9.98 9.73
C GLU A 56 -9.11 -9.01 8.88
N CYS A 57 -9.61 -8.53 7.74
CA CYS A 57 -8.85 -7.63 6.85
C CYS A 57 -9.00 -6.14 7.17
N ALA A 58 -8.05 -5.32 6.68
CA ALA A 58 -7.98 -3.91 7.02
C ALA A 58 -9.04 -3.19 6.25
N ASP A 59 -9.68 -2.25 6.93
CA ASP A 59 -10.41 -1.23 6.21
C ASP A 59 -9.46 -0.39 5.40
N PHE A 60 -9.93 0.00 4.22
CA PHE A 60 -9.30 1.06 3.48
C PHE A 60 -9.20 2.28 4.39
N ASP A 61 -8.07 2.98 4.33
CA ASP A 61 -7.86 4.20 5.09
C ASP A 61 -8.94 5.19 4.66
N ASP A 62 -9.73 5.73 5.59
CA ASP A 62 -10.63 6.83 5.23
C ASP A 62 -9.84 7.99 4.61
N THR A 63 -8.62 8.21 5.12
CA THR A 63 -7.63 9.14 4.57
C THR A 63 -6.27 8.45 4.46
N ALA A 64 -5.76 8.30 3.24
CA ALA A 64 -4.41 7.83 2.96
C ALA A 64 -3.38 8.96 3.17
N PHE A 65 -2.39 8.71 4.03
CA PHE A 65 -1.28 9.63 4.26
C PHE A 65 -0.15 9.36 3.27
N ILE A 66 0.11 10.32 2.39
CA ILE A 66 1.13 10.24 1.35
C ILE A 66 2.29 11.16 1.71
N ALA A 67 3.51 10.61 1.65
CA ALA A 67 4.74 11.35 1.82
C ALA A 67 5.39 11.61 0.45
N VAL A 68 5.76 12.86 0.19
CA VAL A 68 6.55 13.25 -0.99
C VAL A 68 7.94 13.64 -0.51
N TYR A 69 8.97 13.08 -1.13
CA TYR A 69 10.37 13.40 -0.91
C TYR A 69 10.96 14.05 -2.16
N ASN A 70 11.93 14.94 -1.98
CA ASN A 70 12.64 15.58 -3.08
C ASN A 70 14.14 15.35 -2.89
N CYS A 71 14.68 14.30 -3.52
CA CYS A 71 16.04 13.83 -3.27
C CYS A 71 16.58 13.05 -4.49
N SER A 72 17.88 12.76 -4.50
CA SER A 72 18.48 11.86 -5.50
C SER A 72 19.72 11.19 -4.91
N GLY A 73 20.01 9.96 -5.36
CA GLY A 73 21.20 9.21 -4.94
C GLY A 73 21.29 9.05 -3.42
N THR A 74 22.47 9.25 -2.85
CA THR A 74 22.70 9.12 -1.40
C THR A 74 21.94 10.15 -0.56
N GLY A 75 21.48 11.26 -1.15
CA GLY A 75 20.65 12.26 -0.49
C GLY A 75 19.25 11.76 -0.08
N CYS A 76 18.83 10.60 -0.58
CA CYS A 76 17.58 9.96 -0.15
C CYS A 76 17.71 9.15 1.14
N ASN A 77 18.93 8.83 1.59
CA ASN A 77 19.17 7.95 2.75
C ASN A 77 18.76 8.59 4.10
N SER A 78 18.69 9.92 4.16
CA SER A 78 18.30 10.67 5.36
C SER A 78 16.81 11.02 5.40
N GLN A 79 16.01 10.56 4.42
CA GLN A 79 14.59 10.86 4.36
C GLN A 79 13.82 10.04 5.39
N SER A 80 12.82 10.66 6.01
CA SER A 80 11.96 10.02 7.00
C SER A 80 10.51 10.40 6.75
N GLN A 81 9.58 9.47 6.96
CA GLN A 81 8.14 9.75 6.98
C GLN A 81 7.75 10.85 7.97
N ASN A 82 8.60 11.16 8.96
CA ASN A 82 8.38 12.23 9.92
C ASN A 82 8.70 13.63 9.37
N THR A 83 9.49 13.72 8.31
CA THR A 83 9.93 15.00 7.73
C THR A 83 9.99 14.93 6.19
N PRO A 84 8.86 14.65 5.52
CA PRO A 84 8.82 14.66 4.07
C PRO A 84 8.87 16.10 3.54
N PHE A 85 9.21 16.25 2.26
CA PHE A 85 9.14 17.53 1.55
C PHE A 85 7.69 18.06 1.52
N LEU A 86 6.72 17.17 1.28
CA LEU A 86 5.29 17.48 1.32
C LEU A 86 4.52 16.30 1.93
N ARG A 87 3.50 16.62 2.74
CA ARG A 87 2.50 15.66 3.24
C ARG A 87 1.20 15.89 2.50
N ILE A 88 0.58 14.82 2.02
CA ILE A 88 -0.72 14.86 1.37
C ILE A 88 -1.66 13.91 2.10
N ASN A 89 -2.87 14.39 2.34
CA ASN A 89 -3.97 13.59 2.84
C ASN A 89 -4.91 13.36 1.65
N ALA A 90 -5.08 12.10 1.25
CA ALA A 90 -5.97 11.72 0.16
C ALA A 90 -7.14 10.92 0.73
N ASP A 91 -8.35 11.44 0.61
CA ASP A 91 -9.54 10.75 1.12
C ASP A 91 -9.96 9.60 0.19
N LEU A 92 -10.54 8.56 0.78
CA LEU A 92 -11.10 7.44 0.05
C LEU A 92 -12.29 7.92 -0.79
N LEU A 93 -12.21 7.71 -2.10
CA LEU A 93 -13.24 8.17 -3.04
C LEU A 93 -14.31 7.11 -3.29
N SER A 94 -13.91 5.85 -3.44
CA SER A 94 -14.82 4.76 -3.72
C SER A 94 -14.23 3.41 -3.36
N VAL A 95 -15.10 2.46 -3.06
CA VAL A 95 -14.77 1.04 -2.93
C VAL A 95 -15.56 0.26 -3.98
N ASN A 96 -14.85 -0.41 -4.88
CA ASN A 96 -15.45 -1.14 -6.00
C ASN A 96 -15.02 -2.62 -5.97
N PRO A 97 -15.88 -3.57 -6.34
CA PRO A 97 -15.46 -4.95 -6.54
C PRO A 97 -14.54 -5.05 -7.76
N VAL A 98 -13.51 -5.89 -7.68
CA VAL A 98 -12.66 -6.26 -8.81
C VAL A 98 -13.23 -7.52 -9.45
N THR A 99 -13.38 -7.50 -10.78
CA THR A 99 -13.88 -8.66 -11.53
C THR A 99 -12.90 -9.83 -11.40
N ALA A 100 -13.40 -10.98 -10.96
CA ALA A 100 -12.60 -12.20 -10.90
C ALA A 100 -12.28 -12.70 -12.32
N PRO A 101 -11.07 -13.20 -12.58
CA PRO A 101 -10.74 -13.80 -13.87
C PRO A 101 -11.56 -15.08 -14.09
N ASP A 102 -11.92 -15.37 -15.35
CA ASP A 102 -12.64 -16.59 -15.71
C ASP A 102 -11.67 -17.77 -15.86
N TYR A 103 -11.33 -18.41 -14.74
CA TYR A 103 -10.39 -19.53 -14.71
C TYR A 103 -11.03 -20.86 -14.32
N PRO A 104 -10.71 -21.98 -15.02
CA PRO A 104 -11.30 -23.30 -14.74
C PRO A 104 -11.04 -23.84 -13.33
N CYS A 105 -9.99 -23.36 -12.65
CA CYS A 105 -9.67 -23.78 -11.29
C CYS A 105 -10.49 -23.07 -10.20
N LEU A 106 -11.32 -22.09 -10.57
CA LEU A 106 -12.17 -21.33 -9.63
C LEU A 106 -13.50 -22.03 -9.33
N ILE A 107 -13.51 -23.35 -9.47
CA ILE A 107 -14.60 -24.23 -9.04
C ILE A 107 -14.33 -24.59 -7.57
N PRO A 108 -15.29 -24.36 -6.65
CA PRO A 108 -15.23 -23.31 -5.63
C PRO A 108 -13.96 -23.34 -4.75
N PRO A 109 -13.31 -22.19 -4.53
CA PRO A 109 -13.84 -21.19 -3.60
C PRO A 109 -14.08 -19.79 -4.20
N ASP A 110 -14.86 -19.00 -3.48
CA ASP A 110 -15.31 -17.65 -3.82
C ASP A 110 -14.17 -16.62 -3.67
N VAL A 111 -13.47 -16.34 -4.78
CA VAL A 111 -12.43 -15.31 -4.83
C VAL A 111 -13.11 -13.95 -4.95
N CYS A 112 -12.99 -13.12 -3.93
CA CYS A 112 -13.51 -11.76 -3.93
C CYS A 112 -12.40 -10.75 -3.61
N VAL A 113 -12.26 -9.73 -4.45
CA VAL A 113 -11.34 -8.61 -4.25
C VAL A 113 -12.09 -7.28 -4.36
N GLN A 114 -11.75 -6.32 -3.51
CA GLN A 114 -12.20 -4.93 -3.58
C GLN A 114 -11.02 -4.00 -3.88
N GLU A 115 -11.28 -2.95 -4.66
CA GLU A 115 -10.41 -1.81 -4.92
C GLU A 115 -10.89 -0.59 -4.13
N GLY A 116 -10.02 -0.01 -3.31
CA GLY A 116 -10.16 1.32 -2.73
C GLY A 116 -9.43 2.35 -3.59
N LEU A 117 -10.15 3.38 -4.04
CA LEU A 117 -9.64 4.42 -4.93
C LEU A 117 -9.36 5.71 -4.16
N TYR A 118 -8.14 6.23 -4.32
CA TYR A 118 -7.72 7.54 -3.84
C TYR A 118 -7.21 8.37 -5.01
N ARG A 119 -7.58 9.65 -5.06
CA ARG A 119 -7.06 10.59 -6.05
C ARG A 119 -6.80 11.93 -5.42
N PHE A 120 -5.63 12.49 -5.71
CA PHE A 120 -5.20 13.77 -5.16
C PHE A 120 -4.32 14.51 -6.16
N GLN A 121 -4.26 15.83 -6.01
CA GLN A 121 -3.37 16.67 -6.82
C GLN A 121 -2.26 17.24 -5.97
N ALA A 122 -1.07 17.38 -6.55
CA ALA A 122 0.05 18.08 -5.93
C ALA A 122 0.68 19.05 -6.92
N THR A 123 1.15 20.19 -6.41
CA THR A 123 2.01 21.10 -7.15
C THR A 123 3.46 20.81 -6.75
N LEU A 124 4.26 20.35 -7.71
CA LEU A 124 5.65 19.97 -7.51
C LEU A 124 6.53 20.86 -8.38
N PRO A 125 7.16 21.91 -7.81
CA PRO A 125 7.99 22.84 -8.55
C PRO A 125 9.12 22.13 -9.29
N LEU A 126 9.59 22.69 -10.42
CA LEU A 126 10.70 22.07 -11.15
C LEU A 126 11.94 21.92 -10.25
N SER A 127 12.49 20.71 -10.19
CA SER A 127 13.68 20.41 -9.40
C SER A 127 14.75 19.67 -10.22
N ASN A 128 16.00 19.86 -9.84
CA ASN A 128 17.11 19.05 -10.35
C ASN A 128 17.21 17.68 -9.64
N LEU A 129 16.32 17.42 -8.67
CA LEU A 129 16.21 16.17 -7.91
C LEU A 129 14.93 15.43 -8.29
N SER A 130 14.84 14.15 -7.93
CA SER A 130 13.63 13.35 -8.16
C SER A 130 12.61 13.58 -7.06
N TYR A 131 11.33 13.62 -7.46
CA TYR A 131 10.22 13.50 -6.52
C TYR A 131 9.89 12.03 -6.31
N HIS A 132 9.94 11.57 -5.07
CA HIS A 132 9.48 10.23 -4.67
C HIS A 132 8.19 10.36 -3.87
N ILE A 133 7.10 9.85 -4.41
CA ILE A 133 5.79 9.85 -3.76
C ILE A 133 5.58 8.46 -3.18
N SER A 134 5.25 8.37 -1.91
CA SER A 134 5.19 7.10 -1.17
C SER A 134 3.96 7.04 -0.27
N TYR A 135 3.22 5.96 -0.43
CA TYR A 135 2.19 5.51 0.50
C TYR A 135 2.71 4.26 1.21
N GLN A 136 2.66 4.25 2.54
CA GLN A 136 3.11 3.12 3.35
C GLN A 136 1.99 2.69 4.29
N ARG A 137 1.64 1.41 4.22
CA ARG A 137 0.75 0.75 5.17
C ARG A 137 1.56 -0.27 5.94
N CYS A 138 1.39 -0.29 7.26
CA CYS A 138 1.83 -1.43 8.02
C CYS A 138 0.94 -2.65 7.69
N CYS A 139 1.57 -3.82 7.75
CA CYS A 139 0.97 -5.15 7.81
C CYS A 139 0.55 -5.77 6.46
N ARG A 140 1.11 -6.95 6.16
CA ARG A 140 0.78 -7.85 5.04
C ARG A 140 -0.06 -9.02 5.53
N ASN A 141 -0.92 -9.58 4.66
CA ASN A 141 -1.87 -10.63 5.00
C ASN A 141 -1.24 -11.82 5.75
N VAL A 142 -1.74 -12.13 6.96
CA VAL A 142 -1.35 -13.31 7.76
C VAL A 142 -1.54 -14.63 7.03
N THR A 143 -2.46 -14.69 6.05
CA THR A 143 -2.63 -15.88 5.22
C THR A 143 -1.47 -16.11 4.25
N ILE A 144 -0.58 -15.12 4.09
CA ILE A 144 0.64 -15.22 3.29
C ILE A 144 1.66 -16.08 4.04
N SER A 145 1.88 -17.30 3.55
CA SER A 145 2.79 -18.27 4.18
C SER A 145 4.24 -18.21 3.67
N ASN A 146 4.59 -17.25 2.79
CA ASN A 146 5.92 -17.18 2.16
C ASN A 146 6.80 -16.04 2.69
N ILE A 147 6.38 -15.31 3.73
CA ILE A 147 7.19 -14.30 4.41
C ILE A 147 7.20 -14.56 5.92
N LEU A 148 8.32 -14.23 6.57
CA LEU A 148 8.42 -14.29 8.03
C LEU A 148 7.71 -13.06 8.62
N ASP A 149 6.79 -13.30 9.56
CA ASP A 149 6.06 -12.25 10.27
C ASP A 149 5.34 -11.25 9.33
N PRO A 150 4.32 -11.72 8.57
CA PRO A 150 3.54 -10.85 7.68
C PRO A 150 2.95 -9.62 8.40
N GLU A 151 2.57 -9.79 9.67
CA GLU A 151 1.94 -8.76 10.49
C GLU A 151 2.86 -7.57 10.74
N ASN A 152 4.17 -7.79 10.84
CA ASN A 152 5.15 -6.72 11.01
C ASN A 152 5.83 -6.30 9.69
N THR A 153 5.41 -6.89 8.56
CA THR A 153 5.91 -6.54 7.24
C THR A 153 4.99 -5.52 6.59
N GLY A 154 5.49 -4.32 6.28
CA GLY A 154 4.72 -3.26 5.62
C GLY A 154 4.57 -3.45 4.09
N ALA A 155 3.61 -2.72 3.51
CA ALA A 155 3.51 -2.49 2.08
C ALA A 155 3.88 -1.04 1.78
N THR A 156 4.76 -0.83 0.80
CA THR A 156 5.11 0.50 0.28
C THR A 156 4.73 0.56 -1.18
N HIS A 157 3.87 1.51 -1.53
CA HIS A 157 3.50 1.84 -2.90
C HIS A 157 4.10 3.19 -3.22
N SER A 158 5.07 3.23 -4.12
CA SER A 158 5.79 4.44 -4.45
C SER A 158 5.93 4.64 -5.95
N ILE A 159 6.09 5.90 -6.34
CA ILE A 159 6.39 6.30 -7.71
C ILE A 159 7.41 7.44 -7.73
N GLU A 160 8.21 7.48 -8.79
CA GLU A 160 9.25 8.49 -8.98
C GLU A 160 8.92 9.40 -10.17
N ILE A 161 9.11 10.71 -9.99
CA ILE A 161 9.11 11.71 -11.05
C ILE A 161 10.53 12.27 -11.17
N THR A 162 11.28 11.76 -12.14
CA THR A 162 12.67 12.17 -12.39
C THR A 162 12.75 13.63 -12.86
N PRO A 163 13.90 14.32 -12.73
CA PRO A 163 14.09 15.66 -13.29
C PRO A 163 13.72 15.75 -14.78
N ARG A 164 14.04 14.69 -15.54
CA ARG A 164 13.70 14.60 -16.97
C ARG A 164 12.18 14.51 -17.18
N ALA A 165 11.49 13.68 -16.41
CA ALA A 165 10.04 13.54 -16.47
C ALA A 165 9.32 14.85 -16.11
N GLN A 166 9.82 15.58 -15.10
CA GLN A 166 9.30 16.89 -14.73
C GLN A 166 9.38 17.90 -15.88
N GLN A 167 10.55 17.99 -16.55
CA GLN A 167 10.76 18.90 -17.68
C GLN A 167 9.89 18.58 -18.89
N LEU A 168 9.67 17.29 -19.13
CA LEU A 168 8.88 16.81 -20.27
C LEU A 168 7.38 16.80 -19.98
N CYS A 169 6.96 17.09 -18.74
CA CYS A 169 5.60 16.85 -18.28
C CYS A 169 5.11 15.44 -18.65
N ASN A 170 5.95 14.45 -18.36
CA ASN A 170 5.64 13.05 -18.64
C ASN A 170 4.61 12.53 -17.63
N SER A 171 3.82 11.53 -18.02
CA SER A 171 2.93 10.79 -17.12
C SER A 171 3.48 9.39 -16.86
N SER A 172 3.09 8.76 -15.75
CA SER A 172 3.44 7.35 -15.52
C SER A 172 2.68 6.44 -16.48
N PRO A 173 3.28 5.32 -16.91
CA PRO A 173 2.54 4.32 -17.64
C PRO A 173 1.41 3.73 -16.78
N VAL A 174 0.31 3.36 -17.42
CA VAL A 174 -0.82 2.65 -16.81
C VAL A 174 -0.98 1.30 -17.52
N PHE A 175 -1.04 0.21 -16.76
CA PHE A 175 -1.29 -1.11 -17.34
C PHE A 175 -2.63 -1.14 -18.06
N ASP A 176 -2.65 -1.70 -19.27
CA ASP A 176 -3.85 -1.78 -20.08
C ASP A 176 -4.87 -2.75 -19.45
N GLU A 177 -4.36 -3.81 -18.84
CA GLU A 177 -5.15 -4.83 -18.15
C GLU A 177 -4.76 -4.93 -16.67
N PHE A 178 -5.75 -5.22 -15.81
CA PHE A 178 -5.48 -5.51 -14.41
C PHE A 178 -4.96 -6.94 -14.25
N PRO A 179 -3.81 -7.17 -13.57
CA PRO A 179 -3.27 -8.51 -13.41
C PRO A 179 -4.29 -9.42 -12.71
N PRO A 180 -4.36 -10.70 -13.10
CA PRO A 180 -5.32 -11.62 -12.52
C PRO A 180 -5.08 -11.73 -11.00
N THR A 181 -6.17 -11.61 -10.23
CA THR A 181 -6.14 -11.63 -8.76
C THR A 181 -5.69 -12.98 -8.19
N VAL A 182 -5.74 -14.04 -9.01
CA VAL A 182 -5.45 -15.43 -8.66
C VAL A 182 -4.84 -16.14 -9.86
N ILE A 183 -4.04 -17.18 -9.64
CA ILE A 183 -3.42 -17.98 -10.70
C ILE A 183 -3.69 -19.46 -10.39
N CYS A 184 -4.07 -20.24 -11.39
CA CYS A 184 -4.28 -21.68 -11.22
C CYS A 184 -2.97 -22.43 -11.06
N ALA A 185 -2.87 -23.27 -10.03
CA ALA A 185 -1.72 -24.15 -9.86
C ALA A 185 -1.63 -25.15 -11.04
N GLY A 186 -0.46 -25.26 -11.65
CA GLY A 186 -0.20 -26.18 -12.76
C GLY A 186 -0.77 -25.75 -14.13
N ALA A 187 -1.32 -24.54 -14.25
CA ALA A 187 -1.73 -23.96 -15.53
C ALA A 187 -0.70 -22.92 -16.03
N PRO A 188 -0.51 -22.76 -17.35
CA PRO A 188 0.27 -21.65 -17.88
C PRO A 188 -0.43 -20.32 -17.57
N LEU A 189 0.36 -19.32 -17.16
CA LEU A 189 -0.10 -17.93 -17.02
C LEU A 189 0.22 -17.18 -18.31
N GLU A 190 -0.81 -16.85 -19.08
CA GLU A 190 -0.71 -15.94 -20.22
C GLU A 190 -1.43 -14.63 -19.84
N PHE A 191 -0.64 -13.56 -19.65
CA PHE A 191 -1.15 -12.24 -19.29
C PHE A 191 -0.35 -11.16 -20.00
N ASP A 192 -1.04 -10.24 -20.67
CA ASP A 192 -0.40 -9.10 -21.33
C ASP A 192 -0.02 -8.04 -20.28
N HIS A 193 1.26 -7.72 -20.20
CA HIS A 193 1.79 -6.72 -19.26
C HIS A 193 2.03 -5.37 -19.97
N SER A 194 1.37 -5.13 -21.11
CA SER A 194 1.43 -3.84 -21.80
C SER A 194 0.92 -2.70 -20.92
N ALA A 195 1.48 -1.51 -21.17
CA ALA A 195 1.12 -0.29 -20.46
C ALA A 195 1.31 0.91 -21.38
N THR A 196 0.45 1.91 -21.22
CA THR A 196 0.44 3.15 -22.01
C THR A 196 0.81 4.37 -21.17
#